data_AF-A0A2I4ET01-F1
#
_entry.id   AF-A0A2I4ET01-F1
#
_cell.length_a   1.000
_cell.length_b   1.000
_cell.length_c   1.000
_cell.angle_alpha   90.00
_cell.angle_beta   90.00
_cell.angle_gamma   90.00
#
_symmetry.space_group_name_H-M   'P 1'
#
loop_
_entity.id
_entity.type
_entity.pdbx_description
1 polymer ?
#
loop_
_entity_poly.entity_id
_entity_poly.type
_entity_poly.pdbx_seq_one_letter_code
_entity_poly.pdbx_strand_id
1 'polypeptide(L)'
;MCAKLHNHSHLLRLVISCRKLTAQVTHPSTDSIIAMASSSEQELLSQYRAWLNRFPRQNHHFWDSKVAARISYKLALRLREIGLSTVTIDLHEELSRLVYLRRMVLPLFDSVRRAEVEVDGADDLT
;
A
#
# COMPACT_ATOMS: atom_id res chain seq x y z
N MET A 1 -1.14 -6.15 -28.88
CA MET A 1 -0.64 -5.59 -27.62
C MET A 1 -0.29 -6.75 -26.71
N CYS A 2 0.99 -7.03 -26.48
CA CYS A 2 1.44 -8.15 -25.65
C CYS A 2 1.16 -7.85 -24.18
N ALA A 3 0.30 -8.65 -23.55
CA ALA A 3 0.22 -8.71 -22.10
C ALA A 3 1.56 -9.27 -21.58
N LYS A 4 2.30 -8.49 -20.79
CA LYS A 4 3.41 -9.04 -20.00
C LYS A 4 2.83 -10.10 -19.07
N LEU A 5 3.21 -11.37 -19.29
CA LEU A 5 2.93 -12.47 -18.37
C LEU A 5 3.77 -12.27 -17.09
N HIS A 6 3.27 -11.47 -16.15
CA HIS A 6 3.79 -11.38 -14.79
C HIS A 6 3.34 -12.60 -13.97
N ASN A 7 3.66 -13.81 -14.40
CA ASN A 7 3.12 -15.01 -13.74
C ASN A 7 3.87 -15.42 -12.48
N HIS A 8 5.03 -14.83 -12.15
CA HIS A 8 5.86 -15.25 -11.01
C HIS A 8 6.24 -14.13 -10.02
N SER A 9 5.72 -12.91 -10.17
CA SER A 9 6.03 -11.81 -9.25
C SER A 9 4.98 -11.68 -8.14
N HIS A 10 5.44 -11.38 -6.93
CA HIS A 10 4.56 -11.10 -5.80
C HIS A 10 3.80 -9.80 -6.03
N LEU A 11 2.47 -9.86 -5.96
CA LEU A 11 1.61 -8.73 -6.30
C LEU A 11 1.27 -7.92 -5.05
N LEU A 12 1.65 -6.65 -5.04
CA LEU A 12 1.25 -5.64 -4.06
C LEU A 12 -0.12 -5.08 -4.42
N ARG A 13 -1.12 -5.36 -3.57
CA ARG A 13 -2.49 -4.84 -3.68
C ARG A 13 -2.80 -3.87 -2.56
N LEU A 14 -3.58 -2.85 -2.88
CA LEU A 14 -4.01 -1.82 -1.94
C LEU A 14 -5.52 -1.89 -1.74
N VAL A 15 -5.94 -2.21 -0.51
CA VAL A 15 -7.36 -2.17 -0.13
C VAL A 15 -7.63 -0.85 0.58
N ILE A 16 -8.28 0.05 -0.14
CA ILE A 16 -8.48 1.45 0.26
C ILE A 16 -9.94 1.70 0.59
N SER A 17 -10.19 2.34 1.73
CA SER A 17 -11.49 2.90 2.11
C SER A 17 -11.31 4.28 2.73
N CYS A 18 -12.39 5.01 3.04
CA CYS A 18 -12.27 6.28 3.75
C CYS A 18 -11.70 6.12 5.18
N ARG A 19 -11.87 4.94 5.80
CA ARG A 19 -11.46 4.69 7.20
C ARG A 19 -10.17 3.90 7.36
N LYS A 20 -9.85 3.06 6.39
CA LYS A 20 -8.75 2.11 6.48
C LYS A 20 -7.99 2.04 5.16
N LEU A 21 -6.67 2.00 5.29
CA LEU A 21 -5.75 1.66 4.22
C LEU A 21 -5.06 0.36 4.61
N THR A 22 -5.07 -0.61 3.71
CA THR A 22 -4.35 -1.88 3.87
C THR A 22 -3.50 -2.12 2.63
N ALA A 23 -2.23 -2.39 2.85
CA ALA A 23 -1.32 -2.84 1.81
C ALA A 23 -1.03 -4.31 2.05
N GLN A 24 -1.23 -5.15 1.03
CA GLN A 24 -1.03 -6.59 1.14
C GLN A 24 -0.29 -7.11 -0.07
N VAL A 25 0.57 -8.10 0.15
CA VAL A 25 1.30 -8.78 -0.91
C VAL A 25 0.79 -10.19 -1.02
N THR A 26 0.52 -10.61 -2.25
CA THR A 26 -0.05 -11.92 -2.58
C THR A 26 0.94 -12.76 -3.36
N HIS A 27 0.88 -14.07 -3.15
CA HIS A 27 1.68 -15.02 -3.90
C HIS A 27 1.05 -15.23 -5.29
N PRO A 28 1.83 -15.16 -6.39
CA PRO A 28 1.30 -15.28 -7.75
C PRO A 28 0.58 -16.59 -8.07
N SER A 29 0.97 -17.71 -7.47
CA SER A 29 0.43 -19.04 -7.78
C SER A 29 -0.76 -19.43 -6.91
N THR A 30 -0.77 -19.02 -5.64
CA THR A 30 -1.78 -19.44 -4.65
C THR A 30 -2.73 -18.32 -4.26
N ASP A 31 -2.50 -17.08 -4.69
CA ASP A 31 -3.19 -15.86 -4.26
C ASP A 31 -3.20 -15.66 -2.72
N SER A 32 -2.33 -16.39 -2.01
CA SER A 32 -2.23 -16.31 -0.55
C SER A 32 -1.52 -15.04 -0.13
N ILE A 33 -1.99 -14.40 0.93
CA ILE A 33 -1.37 -13.19 1.49
C ILE A 33 -0.09 -13.60 2.24
N ILE A 34 1.07 -13.18 1.74
CA ILE A 34 2.37 -13.48 2.34
C ILE A 34 2.80 -12.41 3.36
N ALA A 35 2.39 -11.16 3.10
CA ALA A 35 2.65 -10.03 3.97
C ALA A 35 1.49 -9.04 3.87
N MET A 36 1.18 -8.38 4.98
CA MET A 36 0.15 -7.34 5.05
C MET A 36 0.66 -6.23 5.96
N ALA A 37 0.19 -5.00 5.78
CA ALA A 37 0.28 -3.93 6.75
C ALA A 37 -0.99 -3.07 6.64
N SER A 38 -1.51 -2.56 7.77
CA SER A 38 -2.74 -1.77 7.74
C SER A 38 -2.73 -0.58 8.70
N SER A 39 -3.57 0.42 8.42
CA SER A 39 -3.76 1.59 9.28
C SER A 39 -4.41 1.25 10.64
N SER A 40 -4.95 0.03 10.79
CA SER A 40 -5.58 -0.45 12.02
C SER A 40 -4.63 -1.23 12.92
N GLU A 41 -3.34 -1.31 12.59
CA GLU A 41 -2.35 -1.96 13.46
C GLU A 41 -2.11 -1.18 14.75
N GLN A 42 -1.75 -1.90 15.82
CA GLN A 42 -1.69 -1.38 17.19
C GLN A 42 -0.87 -0.09 17.34
N GLU A 43 0.25 0.03 16.62
CA GLU A 43 1.12 1.21 16.63
C GLU A 43 0.51 2.46 15.98
N LEU A 44 -0.47 2.27 15.08
CA LEU A 44 -1.18 3.35 14.37
C LEU A 44 -2.56 3.64 14.97
N LEU A 45 -3.03 2.79 15.89
CA LEU A 45 -4.35 2.94 16.53
C LEU A 45 -4.49 4.25 17.31
N SER A 46 -3.42 4.79 17.89
CA SER A 46 -3.48 6.05 18.63
C SER A 46 -3.84 7.23 17.72
N GLN A 47 -3.18 7.33 16.55
CA GLN A 47 -3.48 8.34 15.53
C GLN A 47 -4.87 8.14 14.93
N TYR A 48 -5.22 6.89 14.63
CA TYR A 48 -6.56 6.54 14.12
C TYR A 48 -7.67 6.93 15.12
N ARG A 49 -7.51 6.62 16.41
CA ARG A 49 -8.44 7.01 17.49
C ARG A 49 -8.53 8.53 17.64
N ALA A 50 -7.40 9.24 17.54
CA ALA A 50 -7.38 10.70 17.60
C ALA A 50 -8.20 11.33 16.46
N TRP A 51 -8.17 10.76 15.26
CA TRP A 51 -9.01 11.20 14.15
C TRP A 51 -10.48 10.79 14.31
N LEU A 52 -10.75 9.57 14.78
CA LEU A 52 -12.11 9.11 15.04
C LEU A 52 -12.86 9.95 16.07
N ASN A 53 -12.15 10.42 17.09
CA ASN A 53 -12.72 11.13 18.24
C ASN A 53 -12.74 12.66 18.08
N ARG A 54 -12.21 13.20 16.96
CA ARG A 54 -12.21 14.65 16.71
C ARG A 54 -13.59 15.12 16.22
N PHE A 55 -14.15 16.12 16.90
CA PHE A 55 -15.36 16.82 16.50
C PHE A 55 -15.11 18.33 16.40
N PRO A 56 -15.63 19.03 15.37
CA PRO A 56 -16.38 18.49 14.23
C PRO A 56 -15.50 17.65 13.29
N ARG A 57 -16.10 16.63 12.65
CA ARG A 57 -15.41 15.76 11.70
C ARG A 57 -15.18 16.52 10.39
N GLN A 58 -14.13 17.33 10.33
CA GLN A 58 -13.81 18.13 9.14
C GLN A 58 -13.30 17.28 7.97
N ASN A 59 -12.76 16.09 8.24
CA ASN A 59 -12.19 15.21 7.22
C ASN A 59 -12.91 13.85 7.23
N HIS A 60 -13.34 13.40 6.06
CA HIS A 60 -13.96 12.08 5.87
C HIS A 60 -12.93 10.95 5.75
N HIS A 61 -11.64 11.30 5.64
CA HIS A 61 -10.53 10.35 5.57
C HIS A 61 -9.85 10.18 6.93
N PHE A 62 -9.69 8.94 7.37
CA PHE A 62 -9.02 8.56 8.62
C PHE A 62 -7.61 8.00 8.37
N TRP A 63 -7.01 8.38 7.24
CA TRP A 63 -5.62 8.16 6.88
C TRP A 63 -5.18 9.26 5.91
N ASP A 64 -3.89 9.57 5.94
CA ASP A 64 -3.25 10.55 5.07
C ASP A 64 -2.00 9.91 4.41
N SER A 65 -1.29 10.69 3.60
CA SER A 65 -0.07 10.23 2.94
C SER A 65 1.04 9.82 3.92
N LYS A 66 1.08 10.39 5.13
CA LYS A 66 2.06 10.01 6.16
C LYS A 66 1.74 8.63 6.73
N VAL A 67 0.47 8.34 6.98
CA VAL A 67 0.01 7.02 7.39
C VAL A 67 0.25 6.01 6.27
N ALA A 68 -0.01 6.37 5.02
CA ALA A 68 0.30 5.52 3.87
C ALA A 68 1.79 5.16 3.82
N ALA A 69 2.68 6.16 3.90
CA ALA A 69 4.14 5.98 3.95
C ALA A 69 4.59 5.05 5.10
N ARG A 70 3.99 5.22 6.28
CA ARG A 70 4.31 4.40 7.45
C ARG A 70 3.85 2.95 7.31
N ILE A 71 2.68 2.72 6.72
CA ILE A 71 2.16 1.38 6.42
C ILE A 71 3.06 0.67 5.41
N SER A 72 3.45 1.34 4.32
CA SER A 72 4.40 0.78 3.34
C SER A 72 5.74 0.43 3.95
N TYR A 73 6.28 1.29 4.80
CA TYR A 73 7.57 1.02 5.42
C TYR A 73 7.51 -0.26 6.26
N LYS A 74 6.43 -0.44 7.04
CA LYS A 74 6.20 -1.69 7.78
C LYS A 74 6.03 -2.90 6.88
N LEU A 75 5.31 -2.75 5.78
CA LEU A 75 5.16 -3.83 4.81
C LEU A 75 6.53 -4.21 4.22
N ALA A 76 7.36 -3.24 3.85
CA ALA A 76 8.67 -3.47 3.30
C ALA A 76 9.61 -4.17 4.30
N LEU A 77 9.55 -3.82 5.59
CA LEU A 77 10.28 -4.55 6.63
C LEU A 77 9.85 -6.02 6.69
N ARG A 78 8.54 -6.31 6.66
CA ARG A 78 8.02 -7.69 6.64
C ARG A 78 8.46 -8.45 5.40
N LEU A 79 8.46 -7.80 4.23
CA LEU A 79 8.93 -8.41 2.98
C LEU A 79 10.41 -8.78 3.06
N ARG A 80 11.24 -7.90 3.64
CA ARG A 80 12.67 -8.17 3.86
C ARG A 80 12.92 -9.31 4.83
N GLU A 81 12.15 -9.39 5.90
CA GLU A 81 12.23 -10.51 6.85
C GLU A 81 11.92 -11.86 6.18
N ILE A 82 11.04 -11.85 5.16
CA ILE A 82 10.70 -13.03 4.35
C ILE A 82 11.74 -13.26 3.22
N GLY A 83 12.64 -12.31 2.97
CA GLY A 83 13.64 -12.38 1.89
C GLY A 83 13.13 -11.93 0.52
N LEU A 84 12.03 -11.16 0.47
CA LEU A 84 11.46 -10.61 -0.76
C LEU A 84 11.94 -9.18 -0.98
N SER A 85 12.65 -8.96 -2.09
CA SER A 85 13.19 -7.66 -2.50
C SER A 85 12.39 -6.97 -3.59
N THR A 86 11.48 -7.67 -4.27
CA THR A 86 10.78 -7.15 -5.46
C THR A 86 9.30 -7.52 -5.41
N VAL A 87 8.44 -6.53 -5.67
CA VAL A 87 6.99 -6.70 -5.80
C VAL A 87 6.49 -5.95 -7.02
N THR A 88 5.41 -6.44 -7.64
CA THR A 88 4.74 -5.78 -8.77
C THR A 88 3.46 -5.12 -8.30
N ILE A 89 3.06 -4.02 -8.92
CA ILE A 89 1.72 -3.44 -8.77
C ILE A 89 0.87 -3.72 -10.01
N ASP A 90 -0.45 -3.80 -9.83
CA ASP A 90 -1.37 -3.78 -10.97
C ASP A 90 -1.58 -2.33 -11.41
N LEU A 91 -0.88 -1.93 -12.47
CA LEU A 91 -0.96 -0.58 -13.01
C LEU A 91 -2.39 -0.22 -13.44
N HIS A 92 -3.13 -1.17 -14.00
CA HIS A 92 -4.48 -0.90 -14.47
C HIS A 92 -5.41 -0.62 -13.28
N GLU A 93 -5.29 -1.41 -12.21
CA GLU A 93 -6.01 -1.17 -10.97
C GLU A 93 -5.68 0.21 -10.40
N GLU A 94 -4.41 0.56 -10.28
CA GLU A 94 -3.97 1.84 -9.71
C GLU A 94 -4.42 3.05 -10.55
N LEU A 95 -4.32 2.98 -11.88
CA LEU A 95 -4.76 4.05 -12.78
C LEU A 95 -6.29 4.24 -12.79
N SER A 96 -7.05 3.17 -12.56
CA SER A 96 -8.51 3.23 -12.43
C SER A 96 -8.96 3.96 -11.16
N ARG A 97 -8.09 4.13 -10.17
CA ARG A 97 -8.41 4.83 -8.92
C ARG A 97 -8.62 6.34 -9.17
N LEU A 98 -9.49 6.92 -8.35
CA LEU A 98 -9.74 8.36 -8.31
C LEU A 98 -8.41 9.13 -8.13
N VAL A 99 -8.23 10.23 -8.87
CA VAL A 99 -6.96 10.99 -8.94
C VAL A 99 -6.44 11.39 -7.56
N TYR A 100 -7.33 11.80 -6.64
CA TYR A 100 -6.93 12.18 -5.30
C TYR A 100 -6.41 11.00 -4.47
N LEU A 101 -6.97 9.79 -4.65
CA LEU A 101 -6.50 8.57 -3.99
C LEU A 101 -5.10 8.22 -4.49
N ARG A 102 -4.87 8.26 -5.81
CA ARG A 102 -3.54 8.03 -6.39
C ARG A 102 -2.49 8.94 -5.75
N ARG A 103 -2.75 10.25 -5.68
CA ARG A 103 -1.85 11.22 -5.04
C ARG A 103 -1.56 10.91 -3.57
N MET A 104 -2.56 10.44 -2.82
CA MET A 104 -2.35 10.07 -1.40
C MET A 104 -1.52 8.81 -1.23
N VAL A 105 -1.49 7.94 -2.24
CA VAL A 105 -0.81 6.64 -2.18
C VAL A 105 0.57 6.67 -2.84
N LEU A 106 0.89 7.65 -3.69
CA LEU A 106 2.25 7.81 -4.24
C LEU A 106 3.36 7.72 -3.17
N PRO A 107 3.25 8.37 -1.98
CA PRO A 107 4.26 8.27 -0.93
C PRO A 107 4.40 6.86 -0.32
N LEU A 108 3.41 5.99 -0.53
CA LEU A 108 3.47 4.58 -0.14
C LEU A 108 4.55 3.87 -0.96
N PHE A 109 4.51 4.00 -2.29
CA PHE A 109 5.48 3.35 -3.18
C PHE A 109 6.89 3.90 -2.97
N ASP A 110 7.03 5.21 -2.82
CA ASP A 110 8.32 5.84 -2.49
C ASP A 110 8.92 5.28 -1.19
N SER A 111 8.07 5.03 -0.19
CA SER A 111 8.50 4.52 1.11
C SER A 111 8.91 3.05 1.07
N VAL A 112 8.28 2.24 0.22
CA VAL A 112 8.71 0.86 -0.06
C VAL A 112 10.08 0.86 -0.74
N ARG A 113 10.26 1.72 -1.77
CA ARG A 113 11.53 1.87 -2.49
C ARG A 113 12.67 2.31 -1.56
N ARG A 114 12.41 3.27 -0.67
CA ARG A 114 13.38 3.70 0.36
C ARG A 114 13.76 2.61 1.35
N ALA A 115 12.91 1.62 1.53
CA ALA A 115 13.18 0.47 2.39
C ALA A 115 13.90 -0.67 1.67
N GLU A 116 14.44 -0.42 0.46
CA GLU A 116 15.20 -1.38 -0.37
C GLU A 116 14.32 -2.50 -0.96
N VAL A 117 13.03 -2.25 -1.14
CA VAL A 117 12.12 -3.15 -1.88
C VAL A 117 11.73 -2.46 -3.18
N GLU A 118 12.04 -3.11 -4.31
CA GLU A 118 11.70 -2.62 -5.64
C GLU A 118 10.21 -2.84 -5.94
N VAL A 119 9.56 -1.80 -6.47
CA VAL A 119 8.14 -1.83 -6.85
C VAL A 119 8.04 -1.65 -8.36
N ASP A 120 7.92 -2.76 -9.08
CA ASP A 120 7.76 -2.76 -10.53
C ASP A 120 6.35 -2.24 -10.92
N GLY A 121 6.32 -1.28 -11.85
CA GLY A 121 5.14 -0.54 -12.28
C GLY A 121 4.90 0.80 -11.54
N ALA A 122 5.62 1.10 -10.45
CA ALA A 122 5.40 2.35 -9.71
C ALA A 122 5.83 3.61 -10.48
N ASP A 123 6.84 3.52 -11.34
CA ASP A 123 7.36 4.65 -12.12
C ASP A 123 6.33 5.13 -13.18
N ASP A 124 5.47 4.23 -13.66
CA ASP A 124 4.41 4.49 -14.65
C ASP A 124 3.16 5.17 -14.05
N LEU A 125 3.15 5.45 -12.74
CA LEU A 125 2.07 6.16 -12.04
C LEU A 125 2.22 7.69 -12.03
N THR A 126 3.32 8.22 -12.59
CA THR A 126 3.66 9.65 -12.60
C THR A 126 2.89 10.47 -13.63
#